data_AF-A0A2Z4SVX3-F1
#
_entry.id   AF-A0A2Z4SVX3-F1
#
_cell.length_a   1.000
_cell.length_b   1.000
_cell.length_c   1.000
_cell.angle_alpha   90.00
_cell.angle_beta   90.00
_cell.angle_gamma   90.00
#
_symmetry.space_group_name_H-M   'P 1'
#
loop_
_entity.id
_entity.type
_entity.pdbx_description
1 polymer ?
#
loop_
_entity_poly.entity_id
_entity_poly.type
_entity_poly.pdbx_seq_one_letter_code
_entity_poly.pdbx_strand_id
1 'polypeptide(L)'
;NRDCSALASNGELLIAQNGLARYKAEYIDPIAALMSQTAYRNLRIVTIIEIDSLPNLVTNTSVAKCAQMKSNGGYVKGIAYALQKLGALPNTYNYLDAGH
;
A
#
# COMPACT_ATOMS: atom_id res chain seq x y z
N ASN A 1 -0.20 5.42 -7.85
CA ASN A 1 0.30 4.84 -9.11
C ASN A 1 0.56 3.37 -8.87
N ARG A 2 -0.48 2.55 -8.72
CA ARG A 2 -0.31 1.09 -8.54
C ARG A 2 0.36 0.49 -9.78
N ASP A 3 1.10 -0.62 -9.63
CA ASP A 3 1.65 -1.38 -10.75
C ASP A 3 2.49 -0.49 -11.72
N CYS A 4 3.49 0.23 -11.20
CA CYS A 4 4.15 1.30 -11.97
C CYS A 4 4.87 0.81 -13.23
N SER A 5 5.24 -0.48 -13.28
CA SER A 5 5.91 -1.12 -14.42
C SER A 5 4.91 -1.58 -15.49
N ALA A 6 3.62 -1.67 -15.16
CA ALA A 6 2.59 -2.06 -16.11
C ALA A 6 2.41 -1.00 -17.21
N LEU A 7 2.17 -1.48 -18.44
CA LEU A 7 1.82 -0.65 -19.59
C LEU A 7 0.57 0.19 -19.28
N ALA A 8 -0.46 -0.47 -18.76
CA ALA A 8 -1.66 0.14 -18.23
C ALA A 8 -1.94 -0.44 -16.84
N SER A 9 -2.04 0.43 -15.84
CA SER A 9 -2.44 0.06 -14.50
C SER A 9 -3.91 0.40 -14.30
N ASN A 10 -4.64 -0.50 -13.63
CA ASN A 10 -6.03 -0.27 -13.21
C ASN A 10 -6.11 0.37 -11.82
N GLY A 11 -4.99 0.83 -11.26
CA GLY A 11 -4.97 1.54 -9.98
C GLY A 11 -5.65 2.90 -10.08
N GLU A 12 -6.70 3.11 -9.29
CA GLU A 12 -7.50 4.36 -9.30
C GLU A 12 -6.76 5.58 -8.72
N LEU A 13 -5.76 5.37 -7.84
CA LEU A 13 -5.09 6.45 -7.13
C LEU A 13 -3.80 6.87 -7.83
N LEU A 14 -3.75 8.14 -8.25
CA LEU A 14 -2.58 8.76 -8.87
C LEU A 14 -1.95 9.79 -7.94
N ILE A 15 -0.63 9.76 -7.78
CA ILE A 15 0.11 10.71 -6.92
C ILE A 15 -0.13 12.16 -7.36
N ALA A 16 -0.17 12.40 -8.67
CA ALA A 16 -0.47 13.72 -9.24
C ALA A 16 -1.86 14.25 -8.88
N GLN A 17 -2.76 13.38 -8.42
CA GLN A 17 -4.16 13.69 -8.06
C GLN A 17 -4.42 13.43 -6.58
N ASN A 18 -3.49 13.85 -5.72
CA ASN A 18 -3.57 13.68 -4.27
C ASN A 18 -3.68 12.21 -3.81
N GLY A 19 -3.25 11.25 -4.64
CA GLY A 19 -3.51 9.82 -4.43
C GLY A 19 -2.95 9.26 -3.11
N LEU A 20 -1.85 9.81 -2.58
CA LEU A 20 -1.33 9.36 -1.28
C LEU A 20 -2.23 9.77 -0.12
N ALA A 21 -2.79 10.99 -0.13
CA ALA A 21 -3.71 11.42 0.92
C ALA A 21 -5.01 10.61 0.87
N ARG A 22 -5.53 10.39 -0.34
CA ARG A 22 -6.71 9.55 -0.58
C ARG A 22 -6.47 8.10 -0.15
N TYR A 23 -5.32 7.52 -0.49
CA TYR A 23 -4.94 6.17 -0.04
C TYR A 23 -4.98 6.04 1.49
N LYS A 24 -4.54 7.07 2.22
CA LYS A 24 -4.59 7.06 3.69
C LYS A 24 -6.03 7.16 4.19
N ALA A 25 -6.75 8.22 3.78
CA ALA A 25 -8.02 8.61 4.37
C ALA A 25 -9.23 7.82 3.84
N GLU A 26 -9.21 7.42 2.57
CA GLU A 26 -10.33 6.78 1.87
C GLU A 26 -10.15 5.25 1.78
N TYR A 27 -8.94 4.73 1.98
CA TYR A 27 -8.65 3.30 1.84
C TYR A 27 -8.12 2.66 3.14
N ILE A 28 -6.93 3.05 3.60
CA ILE A 28 -6.33 2.42 4.80
C ILE A 28 -7.10 2.73 6.08
N ASP A 29 -7.51 3.98 6.29
CA ASP A 29 -8.20 4.38 7.52
C ASP A 29 -9.55 3.66 7.71
N PRO A 30 -10.43 3.58 6.68
CA PRO A 30 -11.68 2.81 6.79
C PRO A 30 -11.46 1.31 7.01
N ILE A 31 -10.43 0.72 6.38
CA ILE A 31 -10.07 -0.69 6.58
C ILE A 31 -9.64 -0.93 8.04
N ALA A 32 -8.74 -0.10 8.57
CA ALA A 32 -8.28 -0.20 9.95
C ALA A 32 -9.44 -0.01 10.94
N ALA A 33 -10.32 0.96 10.68
CA ALA A 33 -11.51 1.20 11.50
C ALA A 33 -12.42 -0.04 11.52
N LEU A 34 -12.69 -0.66 10.38
CA LEU A 34 -13.46 -1.90 10.31
C LEU A 34 -12.78 -3.05 11.07
N MET A 35 -11.50 -3.29 10.82
CA MET A 35 -10.73 -4.37 11.44
C MET A 35 -10.62 -4.25 12.96
N SER A 36 -10.65 -3.01 13.48
CA SER A 36 -10.57 -2.74 14.92
C SER A 36 -11.85 -2.99 15.71
N GLN A 37 -12.98 -3.29 15.05
CA GLN A 37 -14.25 -3.48 15.75
C GLN A 37 -14.19 -4.70 16.67
N THR A 38 -14.76 -4.57 17.87
CA THR A 38 -14.82 -5.63 18.88
C THR A 38 -15.42 -6.93 18.37
N ALA A 39 -16.33 -6.87 17.39
CA ALA A 39 -16.91 -8.04 16.74
C ALA A 39 -15.86 -8.95 16.08
N TYR A 40 -14.74 -8.39 15.62
CA TYR A 40 -13.66 -9.11 14.92
C TYR A 40 -12.46 -9.45 15.81
N ARG A 41 -12.49 -9.10 17.10
CA ARG A 41 -11.33 -9.24 18.01
C ARG A 41 -10.76 -10.66 18.13
N ASN A 42 -11.57 -11.68 17.88
CA ASN A 42 -11.17 -13.09 17.95
C ASN A 42 -10.71 -13.65 16.60
N LEU A 43 -10.82 -12.89 15.51
CA LEU A 43 -10.25 -13.26 14.22
C LEU A 43 -8.75 -12.98 14.23
N ARG A 44 -8.00 -13.80 13.49
CA ARG A 44 -6.64 -13.48 13.06
C ARG A 44 -6.73 -12.93 11.66
N ILE A 45 -6.36 -11.66 11.47
CA ILE A 45 -6.47 -10.99 10.18
C ILE A 45 -5.08 -10.98 9.54
N VAL A 46 -4.95 -11.63 8.40
CA VAL A 46 -3.71 -11.64 7.62
C VAL A 46 -3.86 -10.66 6.48
N THR A 47 -2.92 -9.72 6.35
CA THR A 47 -2.90 -8.73 5.29
C THR A 47 -1.67 -8.96 4.41
N ILE A 48 -1.87 -9.03 3.10
CA ILE A 48 -0.79 -8.99 2.12
C ILE A 48 -0.65 -7.53 1.69
N ILE A 49 0.51 -6.95 1.97
CA ILE A 49 0.72 -5.50 1.83
C ILE A 49 1.29 -5.19 0.45
N GLU A 50 0.46 -4.50 -0.34
CA GLU A 50 0.81 -3.80 -1.58
C GLU A 50 1.64 -4.63 -2.56
N ILE A 51 1.00 -5.58 -3.23
CA ILE A 51 1.62 -6.36 -4.31
C ILE A 51 2.11 -5.47 -5.46
N ASP A 52 3.19 -5.91 -6.13
CA ASP A 52 3.78 -5.23 -7.30
C ASP A 52 4.14 -3.74 -7.03
N SER A 53 4.69 -3.48 -5.84
CA SER A 53 5.06 -2.13 -5.40
C SER A 53 6.58 -1.96 -5.22
N LEU A 54 7.14 -2.34 -4.07
CA LEU A 54 8.54 -2.11 -3.71
C LEU A 54 9.56 -2.78 -4.66
N PRO A 55 9.35 -4.01 -5.16
CA PRO A 55 10.28 -4.61 -6.12
C PRO A 55 10.53 -3.74 -7.35
N ASN A 56 9.51 -3.02 -7.84
CA ASN A 56 9.64 -2.11 -8.97
C ASN A 56 10.61 -0.94 -8.73
N LEU A 57 10.80 -0.52 -7.46
CA LEU A 57 11.75 0.53 -7.11
C LEU A 57 13.22 0.06 -7.21
N VAL A 58 13.43 -1.25 -7.26
CA VAL A 58 14.74 -1.89 -7.41
C VAL A 58 14.99 -2.23 -8.87
N THR A 59 14.03 -2.86 -9.54
CA THR A 59 14.26 -3.49 -10.86
C THR A 59 13.79 -2.65 -12.04
N ASN A 60 12.78 -1.79 -11.86
CA ASN A 60 12.04 -1.18 -12.98
C ASN A 60 12.16 0.35 -13.06
N THR A 61 13.21 0.94 -12.50
CA THR A 61 13.38 2.41 -12.50
C THR A 61 13.74 3.01 -13.86
N SER A 62 13.94 2.18 -14.89
CA SER A 62 13.97 2.63 -16.29
C SER A 62 12.57 3.06 -16.78
N VAL A 63 11.49 2.57 -16.15
CA VAL A 63 10.12 3.01 -16.43
C VAL A 63 9.84 4.32 -15.70
N ALA A 64 9.43 5.35 -16.45
CA ALA A 64 9.25 6.71 -15.90
C ALA A 64 8.29 6.77 -14.70
N LYS A 65 7.21 5.99 -14.71
CA LYS A 65 6.27 5.90 -13.58
C LYS A 65 6.94 5.35 -12.32
N CYS A 66 7.78 4.32 -12.44
CA CYS A 66 8.52 3.76 -11.32
C CYS A 66 9.64 4.68 -10.83
N ALA A 67 10.34 5.35 -11.74
CA ALA A 67 11.30 6.39 -11.38
C ALA A 67 10.65 7.51 -10.58
N GLN A 68 9.46 7.96 -11.00
CA GLN A 68 8.67 8.96 -10.28
C GLN A 68 8.31 8.47 -8.87
N MET A 69 7.84 7.22 -8.74
CA MET A 69 7.48 6.62 -7.44
C MET A 69 8.68 6.48 -6.50
N LYS A 70 9.86 6.16 -7.04
CA LYS A 70 11.10 6.12 -6.27
C LYS A 70 11.49 7.52 -5.78
N SER A 71 11.46 8.50 -6.68
CA SER A 71 11.86 9.88 -6.39
C SER A 71 10.95 10.56 -5.36
N ASN A 72 9.62 10.42 -5.51
CA ASN A 72 8.68 11.05 -4.58
C ASN A 72 8.45 10.24 -3.29
N GLY A 73 8.94 9.00 -3.24
CA GLY A 73 8.80 8.07 -2.11
C GLY A 73 7.36 7.58 -1.88
N GLY A 74 6.50 7.62 -2.89
CA GLY A 74 5.06 7.38 -2.74
C GLY A 74 4.72 5.97 -2.24
N TYR A 75 5.38 4.94 -2.76
CA TYR A 75 5.20 3.56 -2.28
C TYR A 75 5.70 3.42 -0.85
N VAL A 76 6.91 3.88 -0.56
CA VAL A 76 7.50 3.78 0.79
C VAL A 76 6.62 4.48 1.83
N LYS A 77 6.13 5.69 1.54
CA LYS A 77 5.26 6.46 2.44
C LYS A 77 3.88 5.81 2.61
N GLY A 78 3.31 5.25 1.56
CA GLY A 78 2.02 4.55 1.61
C GLY A 78 2.11 3.25 2.41
N ILE A 79 3.11 2.43 2.13
CA ILE A 79 3.36 1.14 2.80
C ILE A 79 3.70 1.36 4.27
N ALA A 80 4.57 2.32 4.60
CA ALA A 80 4.88 2.65 5.99
C ALA A 80 3.61 3.04 6.77
N TYR A 81 2.71 3.81 6.15
CA TYR A 81 1.44 4.18 6.78
C TYR A 81 0.52 2.97 6.99
N ALA A 82 0.38 2.11 5.98
CA ALA A 82 -0.41 0.89 6.09
C ALA A 82 0.11 -0.04 7.19
N LEU A 83 1.42 -0.28 7.23
CA LEU A 83 2.06 -1.09 8.27
C LEU A 83 1.87 -0.48 9.67
N GLN A 84 2.00 0.85 9.81
CA GLN A 84 1.78 1.53 11.08
C GLN A 84 0.33 1.40 11.56
N LYS A 85 -0.65 1.59 10.67
CA LYS A 85 -2.08 1.56 11.01
C LYS A 85 -2.57 0.15 11.29
N LEU A 86 -2.29 -0.79 10.39
CA LEU A 86 -2.76 -2.17 10.48
C LEU A 86 -1.97 -2.95 11.53
N GLY A 87 -0.65 -2.72 11.63
CA GLY A 87 0.21 -3.36 12.63
C GLY A 87 -0.02 -2.89 14.07
N ALA A 88 -0.75 -1.78 14.28
CA ALA A 88 -1.18 -1.37 15.61
C ALA A 88 -2.33 -2.25 16.17
N LEU A 89 -3.00 -3.04 15.32
CA LEU A 89 -4.08 -3.92 15.74
C LEU A 89 -3.52 -5.26 16.25
N PRO A 90 -3.83 -5.67 17.50
CA PRO A 90 -3.15 -6.81 18.15
C PRO A 90 -3.44 -8.16 17.50
N ASN A 91 -4.48 -8.26 16.68
CA ASN A 91 -4.90 -9.47 15.99
C ASN A 91 -4.61 -9.44 14.48
N THR A 92 -3.79 -8.50 14.02
CA THR A 92 -3.42 -8.34 12.60
C THR A 92 -1.96 -8.73 12.34
N TYR A 93 -1.74 -9.47 11.25
CA TYR A 93 -0.44 -9.99 10.84
C TYR A 93 -0.16 -9.54 9.41
N ASN A 94 0.79 -8.62 9.25
CA ASN A 94 1.14 -8.05 7.95
C ASN A 94 2.27 -8.85 7.27
N TYR A 95 2.07 -9.23 6.02
CA TYR A 95 3.08 -9.83 5.15
C TYR A 95 3.36 -8.88 3.99
N LEU A 96 4.60 -8.38 3.92
CA LEU A 96 5.02 -7.48 2.86
C LEU A 96 5.31 -8.26 1.59
N ASP A 97 4.68 -7.87 0.47
CA ASP A 97 5.00 -8.45 -0.84
C ASP A 97 6.45 -8.14 -1.24
N ALA A 98 7.10 -9.14 -1.82
CA ALA A 98 8.50 -9.06 -2.25
C ALA A 98 8.72 -9.60 -3.68
N GLY A 99 7.66 -9.71 -4.48
CA GLY A 99 7.73 -10.28 -5.83
C GLY A 99 7.78 -11.80 -5.86
N HIS A 100 8.19 -12.36 -7.00
CA HIS A 100 8.37 -13.80 -7.23
C HIS A 100 9.42 -14.06 -8.32
#